data_AF-A0A1F9F4T1-F1
#
_entry.id   AF-A0A1F9F4T1-F1
#
_cell.length_a   1.000
_cell.length_b   1.000
_cell.length_c   1.000
_cell.angle_alpha   90.00
_cell.angle_beta   90.00
_cell.angle_gamma   90.00
#
_symmetry.space_group_name_H-M   'P 1'
#
loop_
_entity.id
_entity.type
_entity.pdbx_description
1 polymer ?
#
loop_
_entity_poly.entity_id
_entity_poly.type
_entity_poly.pdbx_seq_one_letter_code
_entity_poly.pdbx_strand_id
1 'polypeptide(L)'
;MASTKTPDERASDIAQKSESMARELSQQRELRMRERGRDEGRPRTPSSRPSPNSRSGADDRTLHNDERAPRLERRDTRIEPEPEAPPPFFPRERRSNMLDDVAVELEELLRDLRAGWRRFSGADRITFVTSLFVLIGVLMPWTSDKAHPINLGITAGGVGHAALAVVAIALCVARGRRVDASGARVSSRERLSRARRASLWHLLIGALSTALCAYLLVIYGLQRGAETGLEIRYGLYVTLAAGMGLSYGGFSRFWSKHHGER
;
A
#
# COMPACT_ATOMS: atom_id res chain seq x y z
N MET A 1 -49.74 -8.71 3.32
CA MET A 1 -49.99 -7.67 2.30
C MET A 1 -48.80 -6.74 2.30
N ALA A 2 -47.95 -6.79 1.25
CA ALA A 2 -46.76 -5.95 1.16
C ALA A 2 -47.14 -4.61 0.53
N SER A 3 -47.00 -3.53 1.30
CA SER A 3 -47.26 -2.15 0.83
C SER A 3 -46.19 -1.75 -0.19
N THR A 4 -46.58 -1.67 -1.46
CA THR A 4 -45.72 -1.22 -2.56
C THR A 4 -45.65 0.30 -2.55
N LYS A 5 -44.76 0.84 -1.70
CA LYS A 5 -44.40 2.27 -1.74
C LYS A 5 -43.91 2.65 -3.13
N THR A 6 -44.45 3.74 -3.65
CA THR A 6 -44.12 4.30 -4.95
C THR A 6 -42.66 4.79 -4.99
N PRO A 7 -42.04 4.90 -6.18
CA PRO A 7 -40.65 5.33 -6.30
C PRO A 7 -40.36 6.70 -5.65
N ASP A 8 -41.34 7.61 -5.70
CA ASP A 8 -41.22 8.96 -5.13
C ASP A 8 -41.26 8.95 -3.59
N GLU A 9 -42.08 8.09 -2.99
CA GLU A 9 -42.11 7.89 -1.53
C GLU A 9 -40.79 7.28 -1.00
N ARG A 10 -40.14 6.44 -1.79
CA ARG A 10 -38.81 5.89 -1.44
C ARG A 10 -37.73 6.97 -1.51
N ALA A 11 -37.82 7.87 -2.49
CA ALA A 11 -36.87 8.97 -2.62
C ALA A 11 -37.01 9.97 -1.45
N SER A 12 -38.24 10.29 -1.03
CA SER A 12 -38.47 11.15 0.13
C SER A 12 -38.01 10.51 1.45
N ASP A 13 -38.24 9.20 1.64
CA ASP A 13 -37.79 8.48 2.83
C ASP A 13 -36.25 8.46 2.93
N ILE A 14 -35.55 8.30 1.80
CA ILE A 14 -34.08 8.33 1.75
C ILE A 14 -33.56 9.74 2.04
N ALA A 15 -34.20 10.77 1.49
CA ALA A 15 -33.83 12.17 1.73
C ALA A 15 -33.99 12.53 3.23
N GLN A 16 -35.13 12.20 3.83
CA GLN A 16 -35.37 12.45 5.26
C GLN A 16 -34.40 11.68 6.15
N LYS A 17 -34.08 10.42 5.81
CA LYS A 17 -33.11 9.61 6.56
C LYS A 17 -31.67 10.15 6.43
N SER A 18 -31.32 10.71 5.27
CA SER A 18 -30.00 11.34 5.08
C SER A 18 -29.86 12.63 5.89
N GLU A 19 -30.94 13.41 5.99
CA GLU A 19 -30.96 14.65 6.74
C GLU A 19 -30.94 14.41 8.26
N SER A 20 -31.67 13.39 8.75
CA SER A 20 -31.62 13.02 10.17
C SER A 20 -30.22 12.54 10.58
N MET A 21 -29.57 11.75 9.73
CA MET A 21 -28.21 11.24 9.98
C MET A 21 -27.16 12.38 9.93
N ALA A 22 -27.34 13.36 9.04
CA ALA A 22 -26.46 14.53 8.98
C ALA A 22 -26.57 15.38 10.26
N ARG A 23 -27.79 15.58 10.79
CA ARG A 23 -28.02 16.30 12.05
C ARG A 23 -27.40 15.56 13.24
N GLU A 24 -27.53 14.24 13.31
CA GLU A 24 -26.95 13.42 14.38
C GLU A 24 -25.41 13.47 14.37
N LEU A 25 -24.79 13.35 13.18
CA LEU A 25 -23.33 13.47 13.04
C LEU A 25 -22.81 14.87 13.38
N SER A 26 -23.60 15.91 13.10
CA SER A 26 -23.26 17.28 13.49
C SER A 26 -23.28 17.47 15.01
N GLN A 27 -24.32 16.97 15.68
CA GLN A 27 -24.41 17.01 17.15
C GLN A 27 -23.29 16.20 17.81
N GLN A 28 -22.94 15.04 17.25
CA GLN A 28 -21.85 14.21 17.77
C GLN A 28 -20.47 14.88 17.62
N ARG A 29 -20.27 15.67 16.56
CA ARG A 29 -19.04 16.48 16.39
C ARG A 29 -18.97 17.63 17.38
N GLU A 30 -20.09 18.31 17.64
CA GLU A 30 -20.13 19.40 18.61
C GLU A 30 -19.85 18.90 20.04
N LEU A 31 -20.42 17.76 20.43
CA LEU A 31 -20.16 17.13 21.73
C LEU A 31 -18.68 16.76 21.89
N ARG A 32 -18.05 16.15 20.88
CA ARG A 32 -16.61 15.83 20.92
C ARG A 32 -15.72 17.07 20.99
N MET A 33 -16.12 18.18 20.36
CA MET A 33 -15.39 19.44 20.46
C MET A 33 -15.50 20.03 21.88
N ARG A 34 -16.68 19.94 22.51
CA ARG A 34 -16.88 20.37 23.91
C ARG A 34 -16.10 19.52 24.91
N GLU A 35 -16.00 18.21 24.70
CA GLU A 35 -15.19 17.33 25.55
C GLU A 35 -13.69 17.67 25.46
N ARG A 36 -13.18 17.92 24.25
CA ARG A 36 -11.76 18.32 24.07
C ARG A 36 -11.43 19.67 24.71
N GLY A 37 -12.35 20.63 24.68
CA GLY A 37 -12.16 21.92 25.33
C GLY A 37 -12.14 21.85 26.87
N ARG A 38 -12.68 20.79 27.48
CA ARG A 38 -12.65 20.60 28.95
C ARG A 38 -11.32 20.04 29.48
N ASP A 39 -10.56 19.33 28.65
CA ASP A 39 -9.31 18.69 29.06
C ASP A 39 -8.07 19.58 28.90
N GLU A 40 -8.19 20.76 28.27
CA GLU A 40 -7.08 21.72 28.13
C GLU A 40 -6.80 22.56 29.39
N GLY A 41 -7.57 22.37 30.48
CA GLY A 41 -7.43 23.13 31.73
C GLY A 41 -6.67 22.43 32.87
N ARG A 42 -6.19 21.20 32.72
CA ARG A 42 -5.46 20.49 33.80
C ARG A 42 -3.93 20.54 33.62
N PRO A 43 -3.16 21.04 34.62
CA PRO A 43 -1.71 21.02 34.57
C PRO A 43 -1.20 19.57 34.50
N ARG A 44 -0.37 19.27 33.50
CA ARG A 44 0.32 17.98 33.39
C ARG A 44 1.47 17.92 34.40
N THR A 45 1.32 17.12 35.45
CA THR A 45 2.43 16.68 36.30
C THR A 45 3.34 15.71 35.52
N PRO A 46 4.67 15.83 35.61
CA PRO A 46 5.59 14.94 34.91
C PRO A 46 5.68 13.59 35.62
N SER A 47 5.22 12.53 34.95
CA SER A 47 5.40 11.14 35.39
C SER A 47 6.80 10.68 35.01
N SER A 48 7.65 10.48 36.02
CA SER A 48 8.90 9.75 35.96
C SER A 48 8.65 8.29 35.55
N ARG A 49 9.42 7.81 34.56
CA ARG A 49 9.45 6.42 34.12
C ARG A 49 10.86 5.89 34.43
N PRO A 50 11.04 4.82 35.24
CA PRO A 50 12.35 4.22 35.43
C PRO A 50 12.69 3.30 34.25
N SER A 51 13.90 3.45 33.71
CA SER A 51 14.53 2.46 32.84
C SER A 51 15.12 1.32 33.69
N PRO A 52 14.99 0.06 33.25
CA PRO A 52 15.95 -0.97 33.60
C PRO A 52 16.45 -1.69 32.35
N ASN A 53 17.77 -1.71 32.14
CA ASN A 53 18.51 -2.92 31.73
C ASN A 53 19.99 -2.62 31.55
N SER A 54 20.76 -2.93 32.59
CA SER A 54 22.17 -3.25 32.48
C SER A 54 22.64 -3.93 33.78
N ARG A 55 22.80 -5.25 33.74
CA ARG A 55 23.97 -5.94 34.30
C ARG A 55 23.96 -7.44 34.01
N SER A 56 24.96 -7.81 33.24
CA SER A 56 25.58 -9.13 33.16
C SER A 56 26.31 -9.49 34.46
N GLY A 57 26.42 -10.78 34.73
CA GLY A 57 27.70 -11.37 35.13
C GLY A 57 27.80 -11.96 36.53
N ALA A 58 27.75 -13.29 36.56
CA ALA A 58 28.71 -14.22 37.17
C ALA A 58 28.65 -14.54 38.69
N ASP A 59 28.73 -15.86 38.91
CA ASP A 59 29.43 -16.58 40.00
C ASP A 59 28.82 -16.55 41.42
N ASP A 60 28.86 -17.59 42.27
CA ASP A 60 29.26 -19.00 42.21
C ASP A 60 28.68 -19.65 43.51
N ARG A 61 28.54 -20.99 43.50
CA ARG A 61 28.43 -22.01 44.60
C ARG A 61 28.27 -21.54 46.09
N THR A 62 27.55 -22.21 47.02
CA THR A 62 27.68 -23.62 47.44
C THR A 62 26.69 -23.97 48.59
N LEU A 63 26.20 -25.21 48.57
CA LEU A 63 25.70 -26.17 49.60
C LEU A 63 25.60 -25.83 51.11
N HIS A 64 24.51 -26.30 51.76
CA HIS A 64 24.42 -27.41 52.75
C HIS A 64 23.52 -27.14 53.99
N ASN A 65 22.58 -28.08 54.25
CA ASN A 65 22.06 -28.64 55.54
C ASN A 65 21.68 -27.72 56.72
N ASP A 66 20.74 -28.00 57.62
CA ASP A 66 19.76 -29.06 57.87
C ASP A 66 18.77 -28.56 58.95
N GLU A 67 17.57 -29.15 58.96
CA GLU A 67 16.73 -29.50 60.13
C GLU A 67 16.33 -28.47 61.21
N ARG A 68 15.02 -28.19 61.27
CA ARG A 68 14.14 -28.54 62.43
C ARG A 68 12.67 -28.24 62.14
N ALA A 69 11.89 -29.30 61.89
CA ALA A 69 10.43 -29.32 62.12
C ALA A 69 10.16 -29.55 63.62
N PRO A 70 8.97 -29.22 64.18
CA PRO A 70 7.78 -30.09 64.05
C PRO A 70 6.45 -29.26 64.06
N ARG A 71 5.20 -29.72 63.87
CA ARG A 71 4.42 -30.96 64.04
C ARG A 71 3.23 -30.88 63.06
N LEU A 72 2.96 -31.92 62.27
CA LEU A 72 1.79 -32.81 62.40
C LEU A 72 0.45 -32.09 62.67
N GLU A 73 -0.32 -31.86 61.61
CA GLU A 73 -1.73 -32.29 61.63
C GLU A 73 -2.08 -32.95 60.30
N ARG A 74 -2.46 -34.22 60.44
CA ARG A 74 -2.79 -35.19 59.42
C ARG A 74 -4.26 -34.95 59.08
N ARG A 75 -4.57 -34.52 57.85
CA ARG A 75 -5.93 -34.60 57.32
C ARG A 75 -5.92 -35.38 56.03
N ASP A 76 -6.78 -36.38 56.02
CA ASP A 76 -6.76 -37.50 55.11
C ASP A 76 -6.96 -37.12 53.64
N THR A 77 -6.13 -37.79 52.84
CA THR A 77 -6.22 -38.06 51.42
C THR A 77 -7.65 -38.17 50.88
N ARG A 78 -8.01 -37.23 50.01
CA ARG A 78 -8.83 -37.52 48.83
C ARG A 78 -8.02 -37.11 47.62
N ILE A 79 -7.50 -38.11 46.91
CA ILE A 79 -6.84 -37.94 45.61
C ILE A 79 -7.96 -37.57 44.62
N GLU A 80 -8.13 -36.28 44.35
CA GLU A 80 -8.73 -35.87 43.08
C GLU A 80 -7.67 -36.06 41.99
N PRO A 81 -7.97 -36.76 40.88
CA PRO A 81 -7.09 -36.76 39.74
C PRO A 81 -6.97 -35.32 39.23
N GLU A 82 -5.73 -34.83 39.20
CA GLU A 82 -5.35 -33.58 38.56
C GLU A 82 -6.01 -33.53 37.17
N PRO A 83 -6.66 -32.40 36.76
CA PRO A 83 -7.13 -32.27 35.40
C PRO A 83 -5.91 -32.39 34.48
N GLU A 84 -5.86 -33.47 33.70
CA GLU A 84 -4.84 -33.68 32.67
C GLU A 84 -4.63 -32.37 31.91
N ALA A 85 -3.42 -31.83 32.01
CA ALA A 85 -3.04 -30.67 31.24
C ALA A 85 -3.36 -30.97 29.76
N PRO A 86 -4.06 -30.07 29.04
CA PRO A 86 -4.32 -30.29 27.62
C PRO A 86 -2.97 -30.55 26.93
N PRO A 87 -2.90 -31.54 26.02
CA PRO A 87 -1.64 -31.87 25.36
C PRO A 87 -1.05 -30.58 24.77
N PRO A 88 0.28 -30.38 24.85
CA PRO A 88 0.91 -29.20 24.32
C PRO A 88 0.43 -29.01 22.89
N PHE A 89 -0.14 -27.84 22.62
CA PHE A 89 -0.58 -27.45 21.29
C PHE A 89 0.68 -27.32 20.45
N PHE A 90 1.13 -28.43 19.86
CA PHE A 90 2.11 -28.38 18.79
C PHE A 90 1.43 -27.58 17.68
N PRO A 91 1.94 -26.40 17.30
CA PRO A 91 1.46 -25.76 16.10
C PRO A 91 1.68 -26.80 15.00
N ARG A 92 0.59 -27.35 14.45
CA ARG A 92 0.67 -28.11 13.21
C ARG A 92 1.47 -27.21 12.28
N GLU A 93 2.66 -27.66 11.89
CA GLU A 93 3.39 -27.05 10.78
C GLU A 93 2.37 -26.95 9.65
N ARG A 94 1.85 -25.74 9.44
CA ARG A 94 1.15 -25.43 8.20
C ARG A 94 2.23 -25.64 7.18
N ARG A 95 2.18 -26.78 6.48
CA ARG A 95 2.82 -26.92 5.18
C ARG A 95 2.20 -25.79 4.36
N SER A 96 2.88 -24.65 4.34
CA SER A 96 2.40 -23.51 3.60
C SER A 96 2.51 -23.95 2.15
N ASN A 97 1.34 -24.10 1.51
CA ASN A 97 1.37 -24.27 0.08
C ASN A 97 1.87 -22.92 -0.44
N MET A 98 2.91 -22.94 -1.27
CA MET A 98 3.49 -21.72 -1.86
C MET A 98 2.41 -20.84 -2.53
N LEU A 99 1.32 -21.45 -3.01
CA LEU A 99 0.15 -20.76 -3.54
C LEU A 99 -0.68 -20.04 -2.47
N ASP A 100 -0.82 -20.60 -1.27
CA ASP A 100 -1.51 -19.97 -0.14
C ASP A 100 -0.70 -18.78 0.38
N ASP A 101 0.63 -18.90 0.45
CA ASP A 101 1.51 -17.78 0.83
C ASP A 101 1.44 -16.65 -0.21
N VAL A 102 1.50 -16.97 -1.50
CA VAL A 102 1.33 -15.99 -2.59
C VAL A 102 -0.06 -15.35 -2.54
N ALA A 103 -1.12 -16.10 -2.24
CA ALA A 103 -2.47 -15.55 -2.12
C ALA A 103 -2.57 -14.57 -0.95
N VAL A 104 -1.99 -14.90 0.20
CA VAL A 104 -1.93 -14.01 1.37
C VAL A 104 -1.13 -12.75 1.05
N GLU A 105 0.05 -12.88 0.46
CA GLU A 105 0.86 -11.71 0.06
C GLU A 105 0.14 -10.84 -0.97
N LEU A 106 -0.57 -11.46 -1.93
CA LEU A 106 -1.36 -10.73 -2.92
C LEU A 106 -2.54 -10.00 -2.25
N GLU A 107 -3.22 -10.63 -1.30
CA GLU A 107 -4.31 -10.01 -0.56
C GLU A 107 -3.81 -8.82 0.28
N GLU A 108 -2.68 -8.98 0.97
CA GLU A 108 -2.02 -7.90 1.70
C GLU A 108 -1.61 -6.76 0.76
N LEU A 109 -1.01 -7.09 -0.39
CA LEU A 109 -0.62 -6.11 -1.41
C LEU A 109 -1.84 -5.37 -1.96
N LEU A 110 -2.93 -6.08 -2.26
CA LEU A 110 -4.18 -5.49 -2.74
C LEU A 110 -4.83 -4.60 -1.68
N ARG A 111 -4.77 -5.00 -0.40
CA ARG A 111 -5.27 -4.21 0.72
C ARG A 111 -4.47 -2.94 0.91
N ASP A 112 -3.14 -3.03 0.84
CA ASP A 112 -2.21 -1.90 0.87
C ASP A 112 -2.41 -0.97 -0.32
N LEU A 113 -2.58 -1.52 -1.52
CA LEU A 113 -2.90 -0.77 -2.73
C LEU A 113 -4.22 -0.05 -2.59
N ARG A 114 -5.27 -0.70 -2.09
CA ARG A 114 -6.60 -0.10 -1.90
C ARG A 114 -6.58 1.00 -0.84
N ALA A 115 -5.86 0.79 0.26
CA ALA A 115 -5.66 1.80 1.30
C ALA A 115 -4.84 2.98 0.77
N GLY A 116 -3.77 2.71 0.03
CA GLY A 116 -2.90 3.70 -0.61
C GLY A 116 -3.60 4.49 -1.72
N TRP A 117 -4.48 3.85 -2.49
CA TRP A 117 -5.20 4.46 -3.62
C TRP A 117 -6.05 5.66 -3.18
N ARG A 118 -6.73 5.55 -2.03
CA ARG A 118 -7.48 6.66 -1.44
C ARG A 118 -6.58 7.83 -1.05
N ARG A 119 -5.33 7.54 -0.65
CA ARG A 119 -4.33 8.53 -0.21
C ARG A 119 -3.54 9.15 -1.38
N PHE A 120 -3.55 8.52 -2.55
CA PHE A 120 -2.89 9.04 -3.73
C PHE A 120 -3.54 10.34 -4.21
N SER A 121 -2.68 11.33 -4.50
CA SER A 121 -3.10 12.53 -5.20
C SER A 121 -3.58 12.18 -6.62
N GLY A 122 -4.41 13.03 -7.23
CA GLY A 122 -4.90 12.78 -8.60
C GLY A 122 -3.76 12.48 -9.59
N ALA A 123 -2.64 13.21 -9.48
CA ALA A 123 -1.44 12.96 -10.28
C ALA A 123 -0.78 11.61 -10.00
N ASP A 124 -0.73 11.15 -8.74
CA ASP A 124 -0.19 9.82 -8.41
C ASP A 124 -1.08 8.69 -8.95
N ARG A 125 -2.40 8.89 -8.96
CA ARG A 125 -3.34 7.93 -9.54
C ARG A 125 -3.14 7.80 -11.04
N ILE A 126 -2.97 8.91 -11.74
CA ILE A 126 -2.68 8.92 -13.18
C ILE A 126 -1.38 8.14 -13.42
N THR A 127 -0.30 8.51 -12.76
CA THR A 127 1.01 7.84 -12.89
C THR A 127 0.93 6.35 -12.60
N PHE A 128 0.21 5.95 -11.56
CA PHE A 128 0.04 4.55 -11.19
C PHE A 128 -0.70 3.77 -12.29
N VAL A 129 -1.83 4.30 -12.75
CA VAL A 129 -2.66 3.68 -13.79
C VAL A 129 -1.90 3.59 -15.11
N THR A 130 -1.19 4.65 -15.51
CA THR A 130 -0.38 4.65 -16.73
C THR A 130 0.79 3.68 -16.61
N SER A 131 1.40 3.53 -15.43
CA SER A 131 2.43 2.49 -15.19
C SER A 131 1.85 1.09 -15.38
N LEU A 132 0.63 0.85 -14.89
CA LEU A 132 -0.05 -0.43 -15.08
C LEU A 132 -0.34 -0.69 -16.56
N PHE A 133 -0.77 0.32 -17.31
CA PHE A 133 -0.95 0.22 -18.75
C PHE A 133 0.37 -0.05 -19.50
N VAL A 134 1.50 0.50 -19.05
CA VAL A 134 2.81 0.13 -19.60
C VAL A 134 3.09 -1.35 -19.38
N LEU A 135 2.86 -1.87 -18.16
CA LEU A 135 3.06 -3.30 -17.87
C LEU A 135 2.17 -4.19 -18.74
N ILE A 136 0.89 -3.85 -18.86
CA ILE A 136 -0.05 -4.56 -19.75
C ILE A 136 0.43 -4.49 -21.20
N GLY A 137 0.83 -3.31 -21.68
CA GLY A 137 1.30 -3.12 -23.04
C GLY A 137 2.57 -3.92 -23.38
N VAL A 138 3.49 -4.08 -22.43
CA VAL A 138 4.70 -4.90 -22.60
C VAL A 138 4.37 -6.40 -22.67
N LEU A 139 3.26 -6.84 -22.06
CA LEU A 139 2.77 -8.22 -22.16
C LEU A 139 1.88 -8.45 -23.39
N MET A 140 1.57 -7.41 -24.15
CA MET A 140 0.84 -7.51 -25.41
C MET A 140 1.79 -7.73 -26.60
N PRO A 141 1.29 -8.24 -27.73
CA PRO A 141 2.08 -8.33 -28.96
C PRO A 141 2.53 -6.94 -29.42
N TRP A 142 3.85 -6.77 -29.62
CA TRP A 142 4.45 -5.53 -30.13
C TRP A 142 4.70 -5.62 -31.62
N THR A 143 5.19 -6.75 -32.08
CA THR A 143 5.45 -7.01 -33.49
C THR A 143 5.03 -8.42 -33.86
N SER A 144 4.87 -8.64 -35.16
CA SER A 144 4.75 -9.98 -35.73
C SER A 144 5.50 -10.04 -37.04
N ASP A 145 6.16 -11.16 -37.30
CA ASP A 145 6.80 -11.47 -38.57
C ASP A 145 6.44 -12.90 -39.02
N LYS A 146 6.99 -13.33 -40.16
CA LYS A 146 6.71 -14.66 -40.73
C LYS A 146 7.25 -15.82 -39.88
N ALA A 147 8.31 -15.60 -39.08
CA ALA A 147 8.90 -16.61 -38.22
C ALA A 147 8.25 -16.64 -36.83
N HIS A 148 7.76 -15.50 -36.36
CA HIS A 148 7.17 -15.27 -35.04
C HIS A 148 5.87 -14.47 -35.22
N PRO A 149 4.72 -15.15 -35.39
CA PRO A 149 3.45 -14.48 -35.64
C PRO A 149 2.97 -13.64 -34.45
N ILE A 150 3.52 -13.86 -33.26
CA ILE A 150 3.27 -13.07 -32.05
C ILE A 150 4.59 -12.91 -31.31
N ASN A 151 5.18 -11.72 -31.39
CA ASN A 151 6.31 -11.34 -30.54
C ASN A 151 5.81 -10.39 -29.45
N LEU A 152 5.89 -10.85 -28.20
CA LEU A 152 5.46 -10.07 -27.04
C LEU A 152 6.40 -8.90 -26.83
N GLY A 153 5.89 -7.82 -26.25
CA GLY A 153 6.73 -6.66 -25.96
C GLY A 153 7.93 -6.99 -25.10
N ILE A 154 7.78 -7.86 -24.09
CA ILE A 154 8.87 -8.22 -23.19
C ILE A 154 10.04 -8.90 -23.92
N THR A 155 9.75 -9.75 -24.91
CA THR A 155 10.75 -10.43 -25.75
C THR A 155 11.27 -9.50 -26.86
N ALA A 156 10.45 -8.54 -27.29
CA ALA A 156 10.80 -7.51 -28.27
C ALA A 156 11.43 -6.25 -27.63
N GLY A 157 12.22 -6.38 -26.56
CA GLY A 157 12.96 -5.26 -25.96
C GLY A 157 12.17 -4.39 -24.95
N GLY A 158 10.98 -4.83 -24.56
CA GLY A 158 10.11 -4.15 -23.58
C GLY A 158 10.52 -4.31 -22.12
N VAL A 159 11.56 -5.09 -21.80
CA VAL A 159 12.07 -5.26 -20.42
C VAL A 159 12.40 -3.90 -19.77
N GLY A 160 13.00 -2.97 -20.53
CA GLY A 160 13.29 -1.63 -20.03
C GLY A 160 12.03 -0.85 -19.64
N HIS A 161 10.94 -1.00 -20.40
CA HIS A 161 9.66 -0.36 -20.10
C HIS A 161 9.01 -0.96 -18.85
N ALA A 162 9.07 -2.29 -18.71
CA ALA A 162 8.59 -2.97 -17.51
C ALA A 162 9.36 -2.51 -16.26
N ALA A 163 10.68 -2.42 -16.33
CA ALA A 163 11.51 -1.91 -15.23
C ALA A 163 11.14 -0.46 -14.87
N LEU A 164 10.99 0.42 -15.85
CA LEU A 164 10.58 1.81 -15.64
C LEU A 164 9.19 1.92 -14.99
N ALA A 165 8.24 1.10 -15.42
CA ALA A 165 6.90 1.06 -14.83
C ALA A 165 6.91 0.56 -13.37
N VAL A 166 7.69 -0.48 -13.07
CA VAL A 166 7.87 -0.98 -11.69
C VAL A 166 8.47 0.10 -10.79
N VAL A 167 9.50 0.81 -11.27
CA VAL A 167 10.10 1.93 -10.52
C VAL A 167 9.08 3.04 -10.28
N ALA A 168 8.28 3.42 -11.28
CA ALA A 168 7.23 4.42 -11.12
C ALA A 168 6.16 4.01 -10.09
N ILE A 169 5.74 2.74 -10.10
CA ILE A 169 4.80 2.19 -9.10
C ILE A 169 5.43 2.21 -7.70
N ALA A 170 6.68 1.75 -7.57
CA ALA A 170 7.39 1.74 -6.30
C ALA A 170 7.52 3.16 -5.71
N LEU A 171 7.81 4.16 -6.55
CA LEU A 171 7.86 5.57 -6.14
C LEU A 171 6.49 6.08 -5.68
N CYS A 172 5.39 5.69 -6.33
CA CYS A 172 4.03 6.04 -5.91
C CYS A 172 3.70 5.43 -4.53
N VAL A 173 3.96 4.13 -4.35
CA VAL A 173 3.67 3.39 -3.11
C VAL A 173 4.51 3.88 -1.94
N ALA A 174 5.84 4.03 -2.14
CA ALA A 174 6.76 4.50 -1.11
C ALA A 174 6.37 5.89 -0.58
N ARG A 175 5.80 6.74 -1.43
CA ARG A 175 5.31 8.06 -1.01
C ARG A 175 4.05 8.00 -0.19
N GLY A 176 3.09 7.16 -0.56
CA GLY A 176 1.89 6.93 0.25
C GLY A 176 2.27 6.59 1.69
N ARG A 177 3.20 5.64 1.87
CA ARG A 177 3.70 5.21 3.18
C ARG A 177 4.47 6.31 3.93
N ARG A 178 5.29 7.11 3.23
CA ARG A 178 6.08 8.20 3.87
C ARG A 178 5.23 9.35 4.36
N VAL A 179 4.11 9.67 3.71
CA VAL A 179 3.19 10.70 4.19
C VAL A 179 2.62 10.33 5.57
N ASP A 180 2.34 9.05 5.80
CA ASP A 180 1.85 8.55 7.09
C ASP A 180 2.94 8.55 8.17
N ALA A 181 4.17 8.17 7.83
CA ALA A 181 5.29 8.13 8.78
C ALA A 181 5.82 9.51 9.17
N SER A 182 5.73 10.50 8.28
CA SER A 182 6.18 11.88 8.53
C SER A 182 5.10 12.74 9.18
N GLY A 183 4.59 12.27 10.32
CA GLY A 183 3.78 13.07 11.23
C GLY A 183 4.50 14.37 11.63
N ALA A 184 3.81 15.50 11.44
CA ALA A 184 4.05 16.89 11.92
C ALA A 184 5.46 17.53 11.96
N ARG A 185 6.58 16.80 11.91
CA ARG A 185 7.93 17.31 12.27
C ARG A 185 8.81 17.73 11.09
N VAL A 186 8.43 17.42 9.86
CA VAL A 186 9.21 17.83 8.68
C VAL A 186 8.78 19.23 8.22
N SER A 187 9.76 20.14 8.08
CA SER A 187 9.54 21.50 7.59
C SER A 187 8.83 21.52 6.23
N SER A 188 7.93 22.48 6.01
CA SER A 188 7.17 22.62 4.76
C SER A 188 8.08 22.71 3.53
N ARG A 189 9.25 23.34 3.68
CA ARG A 189 10.27 23.52 2.63
C ARG A 189 10.90 22.19 2.19
N GLU A 190 11.22 21.31 3.13
CA GLU A 190 11.72 19.97 2.80
C GLU A 190 10.65 19.06 2.20
N ARG A 191 9.40 19.16 2.67
CA ARG A 191 8.28 18.43 2.05
C ARG A 191 8.10 18.84 0.59
N LEU A 192 8.22 20.14 0.31
CA LEU A 192 8.15 20.70 -1.05
C LEU A 192 9.30 20.23 -1.94
N SER A 193 10.54 20.29 -1.47
CA SER A 193 11.71 19.86 -2.26
C SER A 193 11.66 18.37 -2.60
N ARG A 194 11.26 17.52 -1.63
CA ARG A 194 11.06 16.07 -1.87
C ARG A 194 9.93 15.79 -2.84
N ALA A 195 8.82 16.51 -2.72
CA ALA A 195 7.70 16.37 -3.65
C ALA A 195 8.08 16.75 -5.08
N ARG A 196 8.88 17.83 -5.25
CA ARG A 196 9.41 18.27 -6.56
C ARG A 196 10.38 17.27 -7.16
N ARG A 197 11.33 16.75 -6.37
CA ARG A 197 12.25 15.70 -6.83
C ARG A 197 11.46 14.47 -7.30
N ALA A 198 10.45 14.07 -6.54
CA ALA A 198 9.61 12.95 -6.94
C ALA A 198 8.81 13.22 -8.22
N SER A 199 8.22 14.41 -8.41
CA SER A 199 7.54 14.73 -9.69
C SER A 199 8.51 14.73 -10.88
N LEU A 200 9.73 15.24 -10.69
CA LEU A 200 10.78 15.20 -11.71
C LEU A 200 11.16 13.76 -12.07
N TRP A 201 11.28 12.87 -11.09
CA TRP A 201 11.55 11.46 -11.36
C TRP A 201 10.45 10.81 -12.22
N HIS A 202 9.17 11.05 -11.93
CA HIS A 202 8.08 10.50 -12.74
C HIS A 202 8.07 11.09 -14.16
N LEU A 203 8.35 12.39 -14.30
CA LEU A 203 8.49 13.04 -15.59
C LEU A 203 9.64 12.42 -16.41
N LEU A 204 10.81 12.25 -15.79
CA LEU A 204 11.99 11.65 -16.44
C LEU A 204 11.74 10.18 -16.83
N ILE A 205 11.11 9.40 -15.95
CA ILE A 205 10.77 8.00 -16.24
C ILE A 205 9.80 7.91 -17.42
N GLY A 206 8.75 8.74 -17.43
CA GLY A 206 7.81 8.79 -18.54
C GLY A 206 8.46 9.24 -19.85
N ALA A 207 9.31 10.27 -19.80
CA ALA A 207 10.00 10.80 -20.98
C ALA A 207 10.97 9.76 -21.56
N LEU A 208 11.73 9.08 -20.69
CA LEU A 208 12.64 8.00 -21.07
C LEU A 208 11.88 6.81 -21.68
N SER A 209 10.76 6.41 -21.06
CA SER A 209 9.90 5.35 -21.61
C SER A 209 9.34 5.73 -22.98
N THR A 210 8.92 6.98 -23.16
CA THR A 210 8.37 7.46 -24.43
C THR A 210 9.46 7.49 -25.50
N ALA A 211 10.65 7.99 -25.17
CA ALA A 211 11.80 8.05 -26.07
C ALA A 211 12.26 6.65 -26.49
N LEU A 212 12.30 5.69 -25.56
CA LEU A 212 12.65 4.30 -25.85
C LEU A 212 11.62 3.66 -26.80
N CYS A 213 10.33 3.89 -26.57
CA CYS A 213 9.28 3.38 -27.45
C CYS A 213 9.33 4.02 -28.85
N ALA A 214 9.57 5.34 -28.93
CA ALA A 214 9.76 6.05 -30.20
C ALA A 214 10.98 5.53 -30.97
N TYR A 215 12.09 5.26 -30.27
CA TYR A 215 13.27 4.64 -30.86
C TYR A 215 12.95 3.26 -31.45
N LEU A 216 12.24 2.40 -30.71
CA LEU A 216 11.83 1.09 -31.20
C LEU A 216 10.88 1.18 -32.41
N LEU A 217 9.96 2.15 -32.42
CA LEU A 217 9.10 2.42 -33.57
C LEU A 217 9.91 2.79 -34.82
N VAL A 218 10.96 3.59 -34.68
CA VAL A 218 11.86 3.91 -35.81
C VAL A 218 12.61 2.67 -36.27
N ILE A 219 13.18 1.89 -35.35
CA ILE A 219 13.91 0.65 -35.69
C ILE A 219 13.00 -0.35 -36.40
N TYR A 220 11.83 -0.65 -35.84
CA TYR A 220 10.87 -1.55 -36.47
C TYR A 220 10.28 -0.98 -37.76
N GLY A 221 10.11 0.34 -37.84
CA GLY A 221 9.69 1.03 -39.06
C GLY A 221 10.70 0.85 -40.20
N LEU A 222 12.00 1.00 -39.91
CA LEU A 222 13.08 0.75 -40.87
C LEU A 222 13.17 -0.72 -41.28
N GLN A 223 12.81 -1.64 -40.37
CA GLN A 223 12.77 -3.07 -40.64
C GLN A 223 11.51 -3.54 -41.37
N ARG A 224 10.52 -2.67 -41.63
CA ARG A 224 9.24 -2.99 -42.30
C ARG A 224 9.37 -3.25 -43.82
N GLY A 225 10.57 -3.57 -44.30
CA GLY A 225 10.83 -3.86 -45.72
C GLY A 225 10.06 -5.07 -46.25
N ALA A 226 9.96 -5.17 -47.58
CA ALA A 226 9.21 -6.22 -48.28
C ALA A 226 9.67 -7.66 -47.95
N GLU A 227 10.92 -7.82 -47.49
CA GLU A 227 11.51 -9.14 -47.22
C GLU A 227 11.16 -9.69 -45.83
N THR A 228 11.04 -8.83 -44.81
CA THR A 228 10.83 -9.24 -43.42
C THR A 228 9.36 -9.46 -43.08
N GLY A 229 8.43 -8.72 -43.72
CA GLY A 229 7.00 -8.82 -43.43
C GLY A 229 6.64 -8.41 -41.98
N LEU A 230 7.46 -7.56 -41.36
CA LEU A 230 7.29 -7.13 -39.98
C LEU A 230 6.07 -6.20 -39.85
N GLU A 231 5.10 -6.59 -39.02
CA GLU A 231 3.92 -5.80 -38.68
C GLU A 231 4.02 -5.28 -37.25
N ILE A 232 3.76 -4.00 -37.04
CA ILE A 232 3.72 -3.37 -35.72
C ILE A 232 2.30 -3.52 -35.15
N ARG A 233 2.20 -4.02 -33.93
CA ARG A 233 0.94 -4.37 -33.27
C ARG A 233 0.56 -3.39 -32.15
N TYR A 234 -0.67 -3.53 -31.70
CA TYR A 234 -1.32 -2.65 -30.72
C TYR A 234 -0.53 -2.48 -29.41
N GLY A 235 0.16 -3.51 -28.91
CA GLY A 235 0.87 -3.45 -27.64
C GLY A 235 1.93 -2.34 -27.60
N LEU A 236 2.63 -2.11 -28.70
CA LEU A 236 3.66 -1.06 -28.77
C LEU A 236 3.04 0.34 -28.67
N TYR A 237 1.88 0.56 -29.31
CA TYR A 237 1.15 1.83 -29.25
C TYR A 237 0.57 2.09 -27.86
N VAL A 238 0.05 1.06 -27.18
CA VAL A 238 -0.40 1.18 -25.78
C VAL A 238 0.74 1.59 -24.88
N THR A 239 1.91 0.94 -25.01
CA THR A 239 3.09 1.29 -24.22
C THR A 239 3.57 2.71 -24.50
N LEU A 240 3.56 3.17 -25.77
CA LEU A 240 3.88 4.56 -26.12
C LEU A 240 2.92 5.55 -25.45
N ALA A 241 1.61 5.34 -25.60
CA ALA A 241 0.58 6.22 -25.05
C ALA A 241 0.64 6.26 -23.51
N ALA A 242 0.85 5.11 -22.88
CA ALA A 242 0.99 5.01 -21.44
C ALA A 242 2.29 5.67 -20.94
N GLY A 243 3.39 5.57 -21.69
CA GLY A 243 4.64 6.29 -21.44
C GLY A 243 4.46 7.82 -21.44
N MET A 244 3.69 8.35 -22.40
CA MET A 244 3.30 9.77 -22.41
C MET A 244 2.42 10.13 -21.21
N GLY A 245 1.48 9.25 -20.85
CA GLY A 245 0.65 9.40 -19.66
C GLY A 245 1.46 9.50 -18.36
N LEU A 246 2.56 8.75 -18.23
CA LEU A 246 3.48 8.86 -17.09
C LEU A 246 4.13 10.24 -17.02
N SER A 247 4.62 10.75 -18.16
CA SER A 247 5.19 12.09 -18.26
C SER A 247 4.17 13.14 -17.83
N TYR A 248 2.92 13.00 -18.27
CA TYR A 248 1.81 13.88 -17.91
C TYR A 248 1.48 13.82 -16.41
N GLY A 249 1.50 12.64 -15.79
CA GLY A 249 1.36 12.47 -14.34
C GLY A 249 2.45 13.21 -13.54
N GLY A 250 3.70 13.17 -14.01
CA GLY A 250 4.80 13.98 -13.46
C GLY A 250 4.57 15.50 -13.64
N PHE A 251 4.18 15.92 -14.84
CA PHE A 251 3.99 17.33 -15.21
C PHE A 251 2.80 17.99 -14.49
N SER A 252 1.62 17.35 -14.53
CA SER A 252 0.39 17.84 -13.87
C SER A 252 0.61 18.18 -12.40
N ARG A 253 1.46 17.41 -11.73
CA ARG A 253 1.84 17.64 -10.33
C ARG A 253 2.74 18.86 -10.13
N PHE A 254 3.67 19.08 -11.06
CA PHE A 254 4.54 20.25 -11.04
C PHE A 254 3.71 21.53 -11.24
N TRP A 255 2.73 21.49 -12.15
CA TRP A 255 1.88 22.62 -12.51
C TRP A 255 0.82 22.98 -11.45
N SER A 256 0.11 21.99 -10.90
CA SER A 256 -1.02 22.22 -9.97
C SER A 256 -0.61 22.96 -8.68
N LYS A 257 0.67 22.94 -8.31
CA LYS A 257 1.18 23.66 -7.13
C LYS A 257 1.63 25.09 -7.40
N HIS A 258 1.83 25.48 -8.65
CA HIS A 258 2.22 26.86 -9.00
C HIS A 258 1.03 27.80 -9.21
N HIS A 259 -0.17 27.25 -9.43
CA HIS A 259 -1.38 28.04 -9.74
C HIS A 259 -2.55 27.86 -8.75
N GLY A 260 -2.41 27.01 -7.71
CA GLY A 260 -3.44 26.78 -6.70
C GLY A 260 -3.38 27.68 -5.45
N GLU A 261 -2.55 28.72 -5.45
CA GLU A 261 -2.44 29.72 -4.37
C GLU A 261 -2.79 31.14 -4.87
N ARG A 262 -3.88 31.28 -5.64
CA ARG A 262 -4.53 32.58 -5.87
C ARG A 262 -5.99 32.49 -5.47
#